data_AF-A0A5X8MT25-F1
#
_entry.id   AF-A0A5X8MT25-F1
#
_cell.length_a   1.000
_cell.length_b   1.000
_cell.length_c   1.000
_cell.angle_alpha   90.00
_cell.angle_beta   90.00
_cell.angle_gamma   90.00
#
_symmetry.space_group_name_H-M   'P 1'
#
loop_
_entity.id
_entity.type
_entity.pdbx_description
1 polymer ?
#
loop_
_entity_poly.entity_id
_entity_poly.type
_entity_poly.pdbx_seq_one_letter_code
_entity_poly.pdbx_strand_id
1 'polypeptide(L)'
;MDTWLYRLQPASFRGVPFKVSGDEGTIGRRAITHEYPLRDKPFTEDLGRKARRYSVSAYVIGGDYMTQRDRLLTALEQSGSGTLVHPFYGAVTVNVDGEIKVRHSRENGGMCEISLQFVESGELNYPTAGGATAQNVDDAADAADGSFADEFLSDFNLDDAADWITENVIDNVYGILNEVISVFEIMDSAISDAAKLLQGDLSVLFPPPSKGAEFIQRVQEMWAAGKSIYYNTESALSAVDNLKYIVSDPALAPKGVWSTLSETQQTVIRCTNACAQLFRSTALSESTRKFSEIAAPKNNTAAFNSTRTHAAISAVPGQKTISGVLPVNYDQLTRQRTTYSDLFDQEGARVVGDSAYLALEDLRQAVLLDIRDRLQHTDKMITRTPGDTTPAVVLASDWYDDASRGAEIVALNNIPHPGFVPPEPIRTASE
;
A
#
# COMPACT_ATOMS: atom_id res chain seq x y z
N MET A 1 34.17 -38.65 -18.44
CA MET A 1 32.99 -39.15 -19.16
C MET A 1 31.77 -38.70 -18.39
N ASP A 2 31.36 -37.45 -18.57
CA ASP A 2 30.11 -36.93 -17.97
C ASP A 2 28.94 -37.33 -18.86
N THR A 3 28.56 -38.59 -18.77
CA THR A 3 27.45 -39.12 -19.54
C THR A 3 26.16 -38.54 -18.95
N TRP A 4 25.44 -37.73 -19.73
CA TRP A 4 24.13 -37.16 -19.39
C TRP A 4 23.15 -38.21 -18.82
N LEU A 5 23.34 -39.49 -19.19
CA LEU A 5 22.64 -40.66 -18.66
C LEU A 5 22.66 -40.76 -17.11
N TYR A 6 23.75 -40.35 -16.45
CA TYR A 6 23.89 -40.41 -14.99
C TYR A 6 23.19 -39.26 -14.26
N ARG A 7 22.61 -38.29 -14.99
CA ARG A 7 21.86 -37.15 -14.43
C ARG A 7 20.35 -37.30 -14.56
N LEU A 8 19.86 -38.39 -15.18
CA LEU A 8 18.43 -38.66 -15.35
C LEU A 8 17.78 -38.93 -13.99
N GLN A 9 16.94 -38.01 -13.55
CA GLN A 9 16.11 -38.21 -12.36
C GLN A 9 15.00 -39.24 -12.65
N PRO A 10 14.61 -40.09 -11.68
CA PRO A 10 13.45 -40.94 -11.85
C PRO A 10 12.20 -40.06 -12.03
N ALA A 11 11.47 -40.27 -13.12
CA ALA A 11 10.31 -39.45 -13.42
C ALA A 11 9.20 -39.68 -12.38
N SER A 12 8.62 -38.60 -11.87
CA SER A 12 7.49 -38.69 -10.94
C SER A 12 6.57 -37.48 -11.04
N PHE A 13 5.29 -37.68 -10.71
CA PHE A 13 4.31 -36.61 -10.59
C PHE A 13 3.65 -36.71 -9.22
N ARG A 14 3.72 -35.63 -8.42
CA ARG A 14 3.29 -35.64 -7.01
C ARG A 14 3.86 -36.81 -6.20
N GLY A 15 5.10 -37.20 -6.51
CA GLY A 15 5.79 -38.32 -5.87
C GLY A 15 5.41 -39.71 -6.41
N VAL A 16 4.45 -39.84 -7.33
CA VAL A 16 4.12 -41.12 -7.98
C VAL A 16 5.08 -41.38 -9.14
N PRO A 17 5.88 -42.46 -9.10
CA PRO A 17 6.90 -42.72 -10.13
C PRO A 17 6.29 -43.26 -11.43
N PHE A 18 6.87 -42.88 -12.57
CA PHE A 18 6.55 -43.43 -13.90
C PHE A 18 7.81 -43.48 -14.78
N LYS A 19 7.72 -44.05 -15.98
CA LYS A 19 8.81 -44.06 -16.96
C LYS A 19 8.44 -43.19 -18.15
N VAL A 20 9.43 -42.56 -18.79
CA VAL A 20 9.25 -41.67 -19.94
C VAL A 20 9.80 -42.35 -21.19
N SER A 21 9.02 -42.37 -22.28
CA SER A 21 9.46 -42.83 -23.60
C SER A 21 9.78 -41.67 -24.56
N GLY A 22 9.19 -40.50 -24.34
CA GLY A 22 9.47 -39.30 -25.11
C GLY A 22 8.85 -38.05 -24.50
N ASP A 23 9.36 -36.89 -24.89
CA ASP A 23 8.90 -35.59 -24.44
C ASP A 23 8.94 -34.54 -25.57
N GLU A 24 8.05 -33.57 -25.48
CA GLU A 24 7.99 -32.40 -26.35
C GLU A 24 7.65 -31.16 -25.51
N GLY A 25 8.42 -30.08 -25.68
CA GLY A 25 8.24 -28.81 -24.96
C GLY A 25 7.99 -27.66 -25.93
N THR A 26 6.88 -26.94 -25.78
CA THR A 26 6.64 -25.69 -26.50
C THR A 26 7.09 -24.50 -25.66
N ILE A 27 8.11 -23.78 -26.14
CA ILE A 27 8.65 -22.57 -25.51
C ILE A 27 8.57 -21.38 -26.46
N GLY A 28 8.40 -20.17 -25.94
CA GLY A 28 8.39 -18.96 -26.76
C GLY A 28 8.11 -17.68 -25.99
N ARG A 29 8.03 -16.57 -26.74
CA ARG A 29 7.57 -15.26 -26.24
C ARG A 29 6.31 -14.85 -27.00
N ARG A 30 5.48 -14.04 -26.35
CA ARG A 30 4.33 -13.40 -26.99
C ARG A 30 4.83 -12.12 -27.61
N ALA A 31 4.55 -11.89 -28.88
CA ALA A 31 4.88 -10.64 -29.55
C ALA A 31 3.73 -10.21 -30.45
N ILE A 32 3.48 -8.91 -30.54
CA ILE A 32 2.55 -8.32 -31.49
C ILE A 32 3.36 -7.51 -32.48
N THR A 33 3.18 -7.79 -33.77
CA THR A 33 3.83 -7.05 -34.85
C THR A 33 2.85 -6.06 -35.45
N HIS A 34 3.20 -4.78 -35.37
CA HIS A 34 2.48 -3.66 -35.96
C HIS A 34 3.11 -3.29 -37.32
N GLU A 35 2.29 -3.36 -38.36
CA GLU A 35 2.64 -2.93 -39.72
C GLU A 35 2.00 -1.57 -40.00
N TYR A 36 2.79 -0.60 -40.46
CA TYR A 36 2.34 0.75 -40.77
C TYR A 36 2.42 1.02 -42.28
N PRO A 37 1.40 1.63 -42.90
CA PRO A 37 1.45 2.00 -44.31
C PRO A 37 2.65 2.90 -44.62
N LEU A 38 3.29 2.68 -45.78
CA LEU A 38 4.48 3.42 -46.26
C LEU A 38 5.77 3.24 -45.44
N ARG A 39 5.85 2.22 -44.57
CA ARG A 39 7.06 1.89 -43.81
C ARG A 39 7.47 0.44 -44.04
N ASP A 40 8.68 0.25 -44.57
CA ASP A 40 9.18 -1.09 -44.95
C ASP A 40 9.58 -1.98 -43.75
N LYS A 41 9.77 -1.38 -42.56
CA LYS A 41 10.16 -2.12 -41.34
C LYS A 41 9.05 -2.08 -40.30
N PRO A 42 8.43 -3.23 -39.97
CA PRO A 42 7.39 -3.30 -38.95
C PRO A 42 7.98 -3.15 -37.53
N PHE A 43 7.14 -2.74 -36.58
CA PHE A 43 7.49 -2.67 -35.16
C PHE A 43 6.94 -3.89 -34.44
N THR A 44 7.76 -4.59 -33.66
CA THR A 44 7.30 -5.76 -32.89
C THR A 44 7.43 -5.47 -31.40
N GLU A 45 6.30 -5.48 -30.70
CA GLU A 45 6.22 -5.33 -29.25
C GLU A 45 6.25 -6.69 -28.58
N ASP A 46 7.12 -6.85 -27.57
CA ASP A 46 7.29 -8.09 -26.81
C ASP A 46 6.39 -8.08 -25.57
N LEU A 47 5.36 -8.93 -25.58
CA LEU A 47 4.37 -9.07 -24.52
C LEU A 47 4.76 -10.12 -23.47
N GLY A 48 6.05 -10.45 -23.37
CA GLY A 48 6.60 -11.33 -22.34
C GLY A 48 6.60 -12.80 -22.71
N ARG A 49 6.91 -13.65 -21.72
CA ARG A 49 7.10 -15.09 -21.93
C ARG A 49 5.75 -15.77 -22.22
N LYS A 50 5.73 -16.65 -23.23
CA LYS A 50 4.60 -17.56 -23.47
C LYS A 50 4.64 -18.68 -22.43
N ALA A 51 3.47 -19.10 -21.92
CA ALA A 51 3.38 -20.23 -21.00
C ALA A 51 4.01 -21.48 -21.62
N ARG A 52 4.92 -22.13 -20.89
CA ARG A 52 5.54 -23.37 -21.34
C ARG A 52 4.54 -24.50 -21.25
N ARG A 53 4.44 -25.29 -22.31
CA ARG A 53 3.63 -26.52 -22.34
C ARG A 53 4.53 -27.71 -22.56
N TYR A 54 4.28 -28.78 -21.83
CA TYR A 54 5.03 -30.02 -21.88
C TYR A 54 4.08 -31.16 -22.24
N SER A 55 4.41 -31.89 -23.30
CA SER A 55 3.75 -33.14 -23.69
C SER A 55 4.71 -34.27 -23.33
N VAL A 56 4.29 -35.18 -22.45
CA VAL A 56 5.11 -36.28 -21.94
C VAL A 56 4.44 -37.60 -22.29
N SER A 57 5.16 -38.45 -23.03
CA SER A 57 4.77 -39.84 -23.26
C SER A 57 5.33 -40.71 -22.15
N ALA A 58 4.46 -41.08 -21.21
CA ALA A 58 4.79 -41.88 -20.05
C ALA A 58 4.34 -43.33 -20.23
N TYR A 59 4.96 -44.25 -19.49
CA TYR A 59 4.49 -45.61 -19.36
C TYR A 59 4.76 -46.18 -17.98
N VAL A 60 3.94 -47.16 -17.62
CA VAL A 60 4.05 -47.96 -16.40
C VAL A 60 4.17 -49.42 -16.83
N ILE A 61 5.14 -50.14 -16.28
CA ILE A 61 5.47 -51.52 -16.67
C ILE A 61 5.84 -52.32 -15.42
N GLY A 62 5.34 -53.56 -15.32
CA GLY A 62 5.60 -54.43 -14.16
C GLY A 62 4.42 -55.34 -13.81
N GLY A 63 4.60 -56.21 -12.82
CA GLY A 63 3.52 -57.09 -12.34
C GLY A 63 2.39 -56.34 -11.62
N ASP A 64 2.68 -55.16 -11.10
CA ASP A 64 1.79 -54.26 -10.38
C ASP A 64 1.40 -53.02 -11.19
N TYR A 65 1.61 -53.05 -12.52
CA TYR A 65 1.43 -51.88 -13.39
C TYR A 65 0.01 -51.28 -13.31
N MET A 66 -1.01 -52.11 -13.06
CA MET A 66 -2.40 -51.63 -12.88
C MET A 66 -2.54 -50.79 -11.62
N THR A 67 -1.97 -51.23 -10.49
CA THR A 67 -2.01 -50.48 -9.23
C THR A 67 -1.19 -49.18 -9.32
N GLN A 68 -0.04 -49.22 -9.99
CA GLN A 68 0.78 -48.03 -10.20
C GLN A 68 0.11 -47.04 -11.18
N ARG A 69 -0.57 -47.54 -12.22
CA ARG A 69 -1.41 -46.72 -13.12
C ARG A 69 -2.50 -46.00 -12.34
N ASP A 70 -3.24 -46.71 -11.50
CA ASP A 70 -4.38 -46.14 -10.77
C ASP A 70 -3.92 -45.05 -9.79
N ARG A 71 -2.79 -45.26 -9.09
CA ARG A 71 -2.17 -44.22 -8.24
C ARG A 71 -1.76 -42.99 -9.03
N LEU A 72 -1.19 -43.18 -10.22
CA LEU A 72 -0.78 -42.06 -11.07
C LEU A 72 -2.00 -41.30 -11.59
N LEU A 73 -3.07 -42.00 -11.97
CA LEU A 73 -4.32 -41.38 -12.41
C LEU A 73 -4.97 -40.57 -11.28
N THR A 74 -5.04 -41.11 -10.06
CA THR A 74 -5.54 -40.37 -8.89
C THR A 74 -4.70 -39.12 -8.61
N ALA A 75 -3.37 -39.21 -8.73
CA ALA A 75 -2.50 -38.05 -8.56
C ALA A 75 -2.73 -36.99 -9.66
N LEU A 76 -3.01 -37.40 -10.90
CA LEU A 76 -3.29 -36.50 -12.02
C LEU A 76 -4.68 -35.85 -11.94
N GLU A 77 -5.67 -36.53 -11.37
CA GLU A 77 -7.04 -36.04 -11.19
C GLU A 77 -7.19 -35.10 -9.97
N GLN A 78 -6.22 -35.10 -9.05
CA GLN A 78 -6.25 -34.23 -7.88
C GLN A 78 -6.14 -32.74 -8.26
N SER A 79 -7.01 -31.89 -7.68
CA SER A 79 -7.04 -30.45 -7.95
C SER A 79 -5.74 -29.73 -7.58
N GLY A 80 -5.42 -28.66 -8.30
CA GLY A 80 -4.28 -27.77 -8.03
C GLY A 80 -3.00 -28.14 -8.77
N SER A 81 -1.94 -27.39 -8.52
CA SER A 81 -0.62 -27.63 -9.12
C SER A 81 0.08 -28.83 -8.49
N GLY A 82 0.97 -29.46 -9.26
CA GLY A 82 1.75 -30.61 -8.83
C GLY A 82 3.18 -30.49 -9.31
N THR A 83 4.11 -31.02 -8.51
CA THR A 83 5.51 -31.11 -8.93
C THR A 83 5.67 -32.27 -9.90
N LEU A 84 6.08 -31.96 -11.12
CA LEU A 84 6.55 -32.90 -12.12
C LEU A 84 8.07 -32.95 -12.04
N VAL A 85 8.62 -34.13 -11.73
CA VAL A 85 10.03 -34.42 -11.87
C VAL A 85 10.21 -35.14 -13.20
N HIS A 86 10.83 -34.48 -14.16
CA HIS A 86 11.13 -35.06 -15.47
C HIS A 86 12.64 -35.30 -15.63
N PRO A 87 13.08 -36.39 -16.28
CA PRO A 87 14.51 -36.71 -16.41
C PRO A 87 15.32 -35.61 -17.13
N PHE A 88 14.70 -34.89 -18.08
CA PHE A 88 15.35 -33.81 -18.83
C PHE A 88 15.01 -32.40 -18.33
N TYR A 89 13.84 -32.20 -17.71
CA TYR A 89 13.38 -30.86 -17.28
C TYR A 89 13.64 -30.56 -15.80
N GLY A 90 14.04 -31.56 -15.02
CA GLY A 90 14.18 -31.43 -13.57
C GLY A 90 12.82 -31.35 -12.88
N ALA A 91 12.79 -30.74 -11.69
CA ALA A 91 11.56 -30.50 -10.94
C ALA A 91 10.89 -29.21 -11.41
N VAL A 92 9.67 -29.31 -11.94
CA VAL A 92 8.87 -28.18 -12.43
C VAL A 92 7.48 -28.24 -11.81
N THR A 93 6.96 -27.10 -11.37
CA THR A 93 5.58 -27.00 -10.90
C THR A 93 4.65 -26.79 -12.09
N VAL A 94 3.72 -27.73 -12.28
CA VAL A 94 2.85 -27.76 -13.45
C VAL A 94 1.39 -28.06 -13.06
N ASN A 95 0.47 -27.63 -13.91
CA ASN A 95 -0.91 -28.10 -13.92
C ASN A 95 -1.12 -29.07 -15.08
N VAL A 96 -2.00 -30.06 -14.89
CA VAL A 96 -2.51 -30.88 -15.98
C VAL A 96 -3.35 -29.97 -16.90
N ASP A 97 -3.07 -30.02 -18.20
CA ASP A 97 -3.63 -29.13 -19.21
C ASP A 97 -4.20 -29.96 -20.35
N GLY A 98 -5.52 -30.16 -20.34
CA GLY A 98 -6.23 -30.97 -21.33
C GLY A 98 -6.51 -32.41 -20.89
N GLU A 99 -6.77 -33.28 -21.87
CA GLU A 99 -7.15 -34.68 -21.65
C GLU A 99 -5.92 -35.59 -21.50
N ILE A 100 -5.96 -36.48 -20.51
CA ILE A 100 -4.96 -37.55 -20.35
C ILE A 100 -5.44 -38.79 -21.12
N LYS A 101 -4.57 -39.34 -21.97
CA LYS A 101 -4.91 -40.54 -22.75
C LYS A 101 -4.18 -41.75 -22.20
N VAL A 102 -4.95 -42.77 -21.83
CA VAL A 102 -4.44 -44.05 -21.33
C VAL A 102 -4.66 -45.12 -22.39
N ARG A 103 -3.59 -45.80 -22.81
CA ARG A 103 -3.65 -46.85 -23.84
C ARG A 103 -3.16 -48.19 -23.29
N HIS A 104 -3.97 -49.21 -23.53
CA HIS A 104 -3.61 -50.61 -23.30
C HIS A 104 -3.50 -51.33 -24.65
N SER A 105 -2.40 -52.05 -24.86
CA SER A 105 -2.22 -52.93 -26.01
C SER A 105 -2.13 -54.37 -25.53
N ARG A 106 -2.80 -55.30 -26.23
CA ARG A 106 -2.66 -56.74 -25.97
C ARG A 106 -1.29 -57.28 -26.39
N GLU A 107 -0.59 -56.58 -27.28
CA GLU A 107 0.75 -56.94 -27.76
C GLU A 107 1.83 -56.56 -26.73
N ASN A 108 1.63 -55.46 -25.99
CA ASN A 108 2.55 -54.96 -24.97
C ASN A 108 2.10 -55.41 -23.56
N GLY A 109 1.94 -56.71 -23.37
CA GLY A 109 1.45 -57.28 -22.10
C GLY A 109 2.25 -56.81 -20.88
N GLY A 110 1.54 -56.41 -19.81
CA GLY A 110 2.15 -55.92 -18.57
C GLY A 110 2.59 -54.45 -18.59
N MET A 111 2.13 -53.67 -19.58
CA MET A 111 2.46 -52.25 -19.77
C MET A 111 1.20 -51.40 -20.01
N CYS A 112 1.26 -50.14 -19.59
CA CYS A 112 0.29 -49.10 -19.91
C CYS A 112 1.01 -47.85 -20.41
N GLU A 113 0.61 -47.33 -21.56
CA GLU A 113 1.09 -46.05 -22.09
C GLU A 113 0.13 -44.93 -21.68
N ILE A 114 0.68 -43.78 -21.30
CA ILE A 114 -0.07 -42.63 -20.81
C ILE A 114 0.50 -41.37 -21.47
N SER A 115 -0.33 -40.65 -22.23
CA SER A 115 0.03 -39.35 -22.79
C SER A 115 -0.42 -38.26 -21.81
N LEU A 116 0.54 -37.48 -21.32
CA LEU A 116 0.34 -36.43 -20.33
C LEU A 116 0.59 -35.06 -20.97
N GLN A 117 -0.28 -34.11 -20.67
CA GLN A 117 -0.12 -32.71 -21.09
C GLN A 117 -0.10 -31.82 -19.85
N PHE A 118 0.94 -30.99 -19.76
CA PHE A 118 1.19 -30.12 -18.63
C PHE A 118 1.43 -28.68 -19.09
N VAL A 119 1.00 -27.72 -18.29
CA VAL A 119 1.34 -26.31 -18.43
C VAL A 119 2.10 -25.83 -17.19
N GLU A 120 3.13 -25.01 -17.37
CA GLU A 120 3.85 -24.35 -16.28
C GLU A 120 2.85 -23.58 -15.40
N SER A 121 2.77 -23.95 -14.12
CA SER A 121 1.95 -23.23 -13.15
C SER A 121 2.86 -22.25 -12.43
N GLY A 122 2.72 -20.97 -12.76
CA GLY A 122 3.33 -19.89 -11.97
C GLY A 122 2.68 -19.77 -10.60
N GLU A 123 3.36 -19.09 -9.68
CA GLU A 123 2.74 -18.57 -8.47
C GLU A 123 1.68 -17.54 -8.87
N LEU A 124 0.49 -17.64 -8.26
CA LEU A 124 -0.55 -16.62 -8.34
C LEU A 124 -0.06 -15.38 -7.59
N ASN A 125 0.84 -14.61 -8.20
CA ASN A 125 0.94 -13.20 -7.87
C ASN A 125 -0.29 -12.56 -8.48
N TYR A 126 -1.33 -12.41 -7.67
CA TYR A 126 -2.38 -11.47 -7.98
C TYR A 126 -1.70 -10.15 -8.36
N PRO A 127 -2.01 -9.54 -9.50
CA PRO A 127 -1.97 -8.09 -9.52
C PRO A 127 -2.98 -7.68 -8.46
N THR A 128 -2.52 -7.35 -7.25
CA THR A 128 -3.31 -6.50 -6.37
C THR A 128 -3.62 -5.31 -7.23
N ALA A 129 -4.89 -5.15 -7.63
CA ALA A 129 -5.30 -3.97 -8.33
C ALA A 129 -4.85 -2.80 -7.45
N GLY A 130 -3.89 -2.00 -7.91
CA GLY A 130 -3.49 -0.72 -7.30
C GLY A 130 -4.60 0.32 -7.43
N GLY A 131 -5.84 -0.09 -7.14
CA GLY A 131 -7.06 0.66 -7.41
C GLY A 131 -7.70 1.28 -6.17
N ALA A 132 -7.32 0.87 -4.96
CA ALA A 132 -7.96 1.37 -3.75
C ALA A 132 -7.05 1.35 -2.50
N THR A 133 -5.74 1.59 -2.65
CA THR A 133 -4.84 1.66 -1.48
C THR A 133 -5.28 2.73 -0.49
N ALA A 134 -5.79 3.86 -0.96
CA ALA A 134 -6.39 4.89 -0.12
C ALA A 134 -7.65 4.42 0.61
N GLN A 135 -8.56 3.67 -0.06
CA GLN A 135 -9.74 3.12 0.62
C GLN A 135 -9.36 2.08 1.66
N ASN A 136 -8.35 1.24 1.38
CA ASN A 136 -7.86 0.27 2.37
C ASN A 136 -7.29 0.96 3.61
N VAL A 137 -6.67 2.13 3.46
CA VAL A 137 -6.22 2.95 4.59
C VAL A 137 -7.41 3.49 5.37
N ASP A 138 -8.45 3.98 4.68
CA ASP A 138 -9.67 4.50 5.30
C ASP A 138 -10.42 3.40 6.08
N ASP A 139 -10.62 2.23 5.47
CA ASP A 139 -11.28 1.08 6.11
C ASP A 139 -10.47 0.57 7.32
N ALA A 140 -9.14 0.55 7.24
CA ALA A 140 -8.27 0.16 8.35
C ALA A 140 -8.26 1.23 9.46
N ALA A 141 -8.40 2.51 9.10
CA ALA A 141 -8.51 3.61 10.06
C ALA A 141 -9.84 3.52 10.83
N ASP A 142 -10.96 3.24 10.15
CA ASP A 142 -12.26 2.97 10.77
C ASP A 142 -12.19 1.80 11.78
N ALA A 143 -11.55 0.70 11.37
CA ALA A 143 -11.38 -0.47 12.23
C ALA A 143 -10.52 -0.16 13.47
N ALA A 144 -9.42 0.60 13.30
CA ALA A 144 -8.59 1.04 14.40
C ALA A 144 -9.35 1.98 15.36
N ASP A 145 -10.03 3.00 14.83
CA ASP A 145 -10.84 3.93 15.62
C ASP A 145 -11.92 3.20 16.44
N GLY A 146 -12.59 2.21 15.84
CA GLY A 146 -13.55 1.35 16.54
C GLY A 146 -12.91 0.57 17.68
N SER A 147 -11.77 -0.08 17.45
CA SER A 147 -11.10 -0.85 18.50
C SER A 147 -10.54 0.03 19.63
N PHE A 148 -10.07 1.25 19.34
CA PHE A 148 -9.63 2.19 20.36
C PHE A 148 -10.79 2.80 21.14
N ALA A 149 -11.94 3.00 20.49
CA ALA A 149 -13.17 3.43 21.16
C ALA A 149 -13.67 2.36 22.14
N ASP A 150 -13.66 1.10 21.75
CA ASP A 150 -14.03 -0.02 22.63
C ASP A 150 -13.11 -0.12 23.85
N GLU A 151 -11.78 -0.02 23.65
CA GLU A 151 -10.81 -0.02 24.76
C GLU A 151 -11.00 1.19 25.68
N PHE A 152 -11.24 2.38 25.11
CA PHE A 152 -11.55 3.59 25.88
C PHE A 152 -12.78 3.39 26.77
N LEU A 153 -13.88 2.83 26.23
CA LEU A 153 -15.11 2.60 27.00
C LEU A 153 -14.92 1.55 28.09
N SER A 154 -13.96 0.63 27.94
CA SER A 154 -13.59 -0.33 28.98
C SER A 154 -12.81 0.33 30.13
N ASP A 155 -11.86 1.22 29.79
CA ASP A 155 -10.93 1.82 30.77
C ASP A 155 -11.44 3.13 31.40
N PHE A 156 -12.36 3.83 30.73
CA PHE A 156 -12.92 5.09 31.19
C PHE A 156 -14.26 4.87 31.90
N ASN A 157 -14.26 5.01 33.22
CA ASN A 157 -15.48 4.96 34.03
C ASN A 157 -15.38 5.94 35.21
N LEU A 158 -16.32 6.89 35.28
CA LEU A 158 -16.44 7.84 36.37
C LEU A 158 -17.79 7.77 37.08
N ASP A 159 -18.65 6.78 36.78
CA ASP A 159 -20.04 6.74 37.25
C ASP A 159 -20.17 6.68 38.78
N ASP A 160 -19.24 5.99 39.44
CA ASP A 160 -19.17 5.89 40.90
C ASP A 160 -18.10 6.81 41.52
N ALA A 161 -17.50 7.70 40.71
CA ALA A 161 -16.45 8.60 41.17
C ALA A 161 -17.02 9.81 41.91
N ALA A 162 -16.32 10.26 42.95
CA ALA A 162 -16.65 11.51 43.63
C ALA A 162 -16.32 12.73 42.75
N ASP A 163 -17.04 13.85 42.93
CA ASP A 163 -16.91 15.07 42.12
C ASP A 163 -15.46 15.56 41.94
N TRP A 164 -14.67 15.53 43.02
CA TRP A 164 -13.27 15.97 42.98
C TRP A 164 -12.37 15.04 42.15
N ILE A 165 -12.72 13.76 41.99
CA ILE A 165 -12.01 12.82 41.11
C ILE A 165 -12.30 13.20 39.66
N THR A 166 -13.57 13.42 39.35
CA THR A 166 -14.03 13.88 38.04
C THR A 166 -13.37 15.21 37.67
N GLU A 167 -13.31 16.17 38.60
CA GLU A 167 -12.63 17.46 38.40
C GLU A 167 -11.14 17.29 38.08
N ASN A 168 -10.43 16.41 38.80
CA ASN A 168 -9.02 16.10 38.48
C ASN A 168 -8.84 15.48 37.08
N VAL A 169 -9.77 14.62 36.66
CA VAL A 169 -9.74 14.03 35.31
C VAL A 169 -10.03 15.11 34.27
N ILE A 170 -11.02 15.98 34.50
CA ILE A 170 -11.32 17.13 33.64
C ILE A 170 -10.08 18.02 33.51
N ASP A 171 -9.43 18.39 34.60
CA ASP A 171 -8.23 19.25 34.58
C ASP A 171 -7.08 18.62 33.78
N ASN A 172 -6.85 17.31 33.95
CA ASN A 172 -5.83 16.59 33.18
C ASN A 172 -6.15 16.57 31.69
N VAL A 173 -7.41 16.30 31.32
CA VAL A 173 -7.85 16.29 29.91
C VAL A 173 -7.87 17.69 29.32
N TYR A 174 -8.17 18.71 30.13
CA TYR A 174 -8.05 20.11 29.75
C TYR A 174 -6.60 20.44 29.38
N GLY A 175 -5.63 19.94 30.16
CA GLY A 175 -4.21 20.00 29.86
C GLY A 175 -3.86 19.38 28.51
N ILE A 176 -4.35 18.17 28.22
CA ILE A 176 -4.16 17.50 26.91
C ILE A 176 -4.72 18.36 25.78
N LEU A 177 -5.93 18.89 25.95
CA LEU A 177 -6.57 19.75 24.95
C LEU A 177 -5.82 21.08 24.75
N ASN A 178 -5.20 21.65 25.77
CA ASN A 178 -4.35 22.83 25.62
C ASN A 178 -3.14 22.56 24.73
N GLU A 179 -2.51 21.38 24.86
CA GLU A 179 -1.41 20.98 23.97
C GLU A 179 -1.91 20.85 22.52
N VAL A 180 -3.06 20.20 22.31
CA VAL A 180 -3.71 20.11 20.99
C VAL A 180 -3.98 21.50 20.43
N ILE A 181 -4.62 22.39 21.20
CA ILE A 181 -4.92 23.76 20.78
C ILE A 181 -3.64 24.51 20.40
N SER A 182 -2.57 24.38 21.19
CA SER A 182 -1.30 25.09 20.94
C SER A 182 -0.68 24.70 19.59
N VAL A 183 -0.80 23.43 19.20
CA VAL A 183 -0.29 22.92 17.92
C VAL A 183 -1.11 23.47 16.75
N PHE A 184 -2.42 23.57 16.90
CA PHE A 184 -3.33 23.96 15.81
C PHE A 184 -3.72 25.44 15.78
N GLU A 185 -3.43 26.23 16.82
CA GLU A 185 -3.85 27.64 16.92
C GLU A 185 -3.39 28.51 15.73
N ILE A 186 -2.17 28.28 15.25
CA ILE A 186 -1.59 29.06 14.13
C ILE A 186 -1.89 28.38 12.78
N MET A 187 -2.05 27.06 12.77
CA MET A 187 -2.02 26.24 11.55
C MET A 187 -3.41 25.83 11.05
N ASP A 188 -4.33 25.52 11.96
CA ASP A 188 -5.71 25.12 11.64
C ASP A 188 -6.66 25.61 12.74
N SER A 189 -7.23 26.80 12.53
CA SER A 189 -8.15 27.40 13.50
C SER A 189 -9.38 26.53 13.74
N ALA A 190 -9.80 25.67 12.79
CA ALA A 190 -11.00 24.85 12.94
C ALA A 190 -10.81 23.74 13.97
N ILE A 191 -9.66 23.05 13.97
CA ILE A 191 -9.33 22.06 15.00
C ILE A 191 -9.19 22.72 16.36
N SER A 192 -8.48 23.87 16.43
CA SER A 192 -8.34 24.64 17.68
C SER A 192 -9.71 25.09 18.23
N ASP A 193 -10.60 25.58 17.38
CA ASP A 193 -11.94 26.03 17.80
C ASP A 193 -12.80 24.86 18.28
N ALA A 194 -12.75 23.71 17.59
CA ALA A 194 -13.43 22.49 18.02
C ALA A 194 -12.87 21.94 19.34
N ALA A 195 -11.55 22.01 19.55
CA ALA A 195 -10.92 21.60 20.80
C ALA A 195 -11.34 22.50 21.98
N LYS A 196 -11.48 23.82 21.77
CA LYS A 196 -12.02 24.76 22.78
C LYS A 196 -13.47 24.48 23.13
N LEU A 197 -14.29 24.06 22.15
CA LEU A 197 -15.67 23.62 22.40
C LEU A 197 -15.67 22.35 23.26
N LEU A 198 -14.85 21.35 22.88
CA LEU A 198 -14.71 20.12 23.65
C LEU A 198 -14.25 20.37 25.09
N GLN A 199 -13.33 21.32 25.30
CA GLN A 199 -12.91 21.75 26.64
C GLN A 199 -14.08 22.23 27.51
N GLY A 200 -15.00 23.02 26.94
CA GLY A 200 -16.21 23.47 27.64
C GLY A 200 -17.17 22.33 27.96
N ASP A 201 -17.30 21.39 27.03
CA ASP A 201 -18.22 20.25 27.14
C ASP A 201 -17.74 19.20 28.15
N LEU A 202 -16.45 19.14 28.53
CA LEU A 202 -15.94 18.17 29.52
C LEU A 202 -16.73 18.20 30.84
N SER A 203 -17.10 19.40 31.29
CA SER A 203 -17.88 19.61 32.52
C SER A 203 -19.30 19.01 32.45
N VAL A 204 -19.78 18.71 31.25
CA VAL A 204 -21.09 18.09 30.99
C VAL A 204 -20.94 16.59 30.68
N LEU A 205 -19.85 16.21 30.02
CA LEU A 205 -19.63 14.83 29.54
C LEU A 205 -19.07 13.90 30.62
N PHE A 206 -18.24 14.39 31.52
CA PHE A 206 -17.49 13.54 32.47
C PHE A 206 -18.21 13.25 33.79
N PRO A 207 -19.07 14.14 34.34
CA PRO A 207 -19.82 13.81 35.55
C PRO A 207 -20.75 12.59 35.38
N PRO A 208 -21.06 11.87 36.47
CA PRO A 208 -21.98 10.73 36.43
C PRO A 208 -23.39 11.09 35.94
N PRO A 209 -24.01 10.29 35.05
CA PRO A 209 -23.43 9.17 34.31
C PRO A 209 -22.47 9.68 33.22
N SER A 210 -21.26 9.13 33.23
CA SER A 210 -20.19 9.53 32.33
C SER A 210 -20.53 9.17 30.88
N LYS A 211 -20.37 10.14 29.98
CA LYS A 211 -20.80 10.05 28.58
C LYS A 211 -19.62 9.73 27.65
N GLY A 212 -18.92 8.64 27.93
CA GLY A 212 -17.72 8.25 27.18
C GLY A 212 -17.92 8.17 25.66
N ALA A 213 -19.06 7.64 25.20
CA ALA A 213 -19.37 7.54 23.77
C ALA A 213 -19.58 8.91 23.10
N GLU A 214 -20.26 9.86 23.77
CA GLU A 214 -20.40 11.23 23.26
C GLU A 214 -19.02 11.92 23.22
N PHE A 215 -18.15 11.66 24.20
CA PHE A 215 -16.79 12.19 24.21
C PHE A 215 -15.95 11.68 23.02
N ILE A 216 -16.00 10.37 22.72
CA ILE A 216 -15.34 9.80 21.53
C ILE A 216 -15.79 10.51 20.25
N GLN A 217 -17.11 10.65 20.07
CA GLN A 217 -17.67 11.31 18.90
C GLN A 217 -17.15 12.75 18.78
N ARG A 218 -17.08 13.51 19.90
CA ARG A 218 -16.57 14.89 19.89
C ARG A 218 -15.09 14.97 19.53
N VAL A 219 -14.27 14.02 19.98
CA VAL A 219 -12.85 13.94 19.62
C VAL A 219 -12.69 13.67 18.12
N GLN A 220 -13.45 12.73 17.57
CA GLN A 220 -13.45 12.42 16.13
C GLN A 220 -13.94 13.63 15.30
N GLU A 221 -15.05 14.26 15.70
CA GLU A 221 -15.57 15.47 15.06
C GLU A 221 -14.55 16.63 15.10
N MET A 222 -13.78 16.76 16.19
CA MET A 222 -12.73 17.77 16.32
C MET A 222 -11.63 17.58 15.29
N TRP A 223 -11.15 16.35 15.07
CA TRP A 223 -10.12 16.08 14.06
C TRP A 223 -10.63 16.25 12.62
N ALA A 224 -11.87 15.83 12.38
CA ALA A 224 -12.57 15.99 11.11
C ALA A 224 -12.90 17.46 10.78
N ALA A 225 -12.99 18.34 11.79
CA ALA A 225 -13.24 19.76 11.59
C ALA A 225 -12.08 20.47 10.85
N GLY A 226 -10.88 19.89 10.86
CA GLY A 226 -9.71 20.46 10.20
C GLY A 226 -9.93 20.60 8.70
N LYS A 227 -9.93 21.85 8.22
CA LYS A 227 -10.26 22.14 6.81
C LYS A 227 -9.06 21.85 5.91
N SER A 228 -9.29 21.11 4.84
CA SER A 228 -8.30 20.77 3.80
C SER A 228 -7.93 21.97 2.89
N ILE A 229 -7.72 23.16 3.45
CA ILE A 229 -7.33 24.34 2.67
C ILE A 229 -5.84 24.22 2.35
N TYR A 230 -5.53 23.39 1.35
CA TYR A 230 -4.18 23.16 0.89
C TYR A 230 -3.87 24.10 -0.27
N TYR A 231 -2.86 24.94 -0.11
CA TYR A 231 -2.39 25.81 -1.18
C TYR A 231 -1.38 25.09 -2.08
N ASN A 232 -0.69 24.07 -1.54
CA ASN A 232 0.24 23.20 -2.25
C ASN A 232 0.46 21.87 -1.49
N THR A 233 1.22 20.94 -2.06
CA THR A 233 1.53 19.63 -1.46
C THR A 233 2.29 19.74 -0.13
N GLU A 234 3.16 20.73 0.02
CA GLU A 234 3.91 20.94 1.26
C GLU A 234 3.01 21.37 2.42
N SER A 235 2.01 22.21 2.15
CA SER A 235 0.98 22.59 3.13
C SER A 235 0.08 21.40 3.50
N ALA A 236 -0.22 20.51 2.55
CA ALA A 236 -0.99 19.29 2.81
C ALA A 236 -0.20 18.32 3.70
N LEU A 237 1.08 18.10 3.39
CA LEU A 237 1.97 17.28 4.22
C LEU A 237 2.21 17.90 5.60
N SER A 238 2.30 19.23 5.69
CA SER A 238 2.42 19.93 6.98
C SER A 238 1.20 19.71 7.85
N ALA A 239 -0.01 19.70 7.28
CA ALA A 239 -1.23 19.38 8.02
C ALA A 239 -1.24 17.94 8.55
N VAL A 240 -0.74 16.98 7.75
CA VAL A 240 -0.53 15.59 8.18
C VAL A 240 0.53 15.51 9.29
N ASP A 241 1.64 16.23 9.15
CA ASP A 241 2.74 16.22 10.12
C ASP A 241 2.33 16.88 11.46
N ASN A 242 1.40 17.83 11.46
CA ASN A 242 0.85 18.40 12.70
C ASN A 242 0.03 17.36 13.50
N LEU A 243 -0.77 16.52 12.83
CA LEU A 243 -1.49 15.44 13.50
C LEU A 243 -0.52 14.39 14.06
N LYS A 244 0.53 14.07 13.32
CA LYS A 244 1.61 13.18 13.77
C LYS A 244 2.32 13.70 15.01
N TYR A 245 2.51 15.02 15.09
CA TYR A 245 3.15 15.64 16.24
C TYR A 245 2.39 15.33 17.54
N ILE A 246 1.06 15.38 17.53
CA ILE A 246 0.20 15.03 18.68
C ILE A 246 0.46 13.59 19.16
N VAL A 247 0.65 12.65 18.23
CA VAL A 247 0.93 11.24 18.56
C VAL A 247 2.27 11.12 19.28
N SER A 248 3.29 11.83 18.78
CA SER A 248 4.64 11.79 19.36
C SER A 248 4.79 12.62 20.64
N ASP A 249 3.83 13.48 20.97
CA ASP A 249 3.94 14.46 22.05
C ASP A 249 4.16 13.79 23.42
N PRO A 250 5.27 14.11 24.12
CA PRO A 250 5.53 13.61 25.47
C PRO A 250 4.43 13.96 26.48
N ALA A 251 3.70 15.06 26.31
CA ALA A 251 2.63 15.47 27.22
C ALA A 251 1.46 14.47 27.24
N LEU A 252 1.23 13.78 26.11
CA LEU A 252 0.20 12.77 25.98
C LEU A 252 0.71 11.37 26.38
N ALA A 253 2.01 11.16 26.62
CA ALA A 253 2.54 9.82 26.91
C ALA A 253 1.84 9.16 28.13
N PRO A 254 1.60 7.83 28.08
CA PRO A 254 0.88 7.14 29.15
C PRO A 254 1.63 7.24 30.48
N LYS A 255 0.91 7.57 31.54
CA LYS A 255 1.43 7.68 32.91
C LYS A 255 1.37 6.31 33.59
N GLY A 256 2.41 5.95 34.34
CA GLY A 256 2.45 4.66 35.05
C GLY A 256 1.42 4.55 36.17
N VAL A 257 0.69 3.43 36.23
CA VAL A 257 -0.22 3.09 37.34
C VAL A 257 0.49 2.14 38.29
N TRP A 258 0.98 2.64 39.43
CA TRP A 258 1.66 1.82 40.44
C TRP A 258 0.71 1.34 41.54
N SER A 259 0.93 0.12 42.02
CA SER A 259 0.14 -0.47 43.13
C SER A 259 0.28 0.27 44.46
N THR A 260 1.30 1.12 44.60
CA THR A 260 1.52 1.97 45.78
C THR A 260 0.68 3.23 45.78
N LEU A 261 0.04 3.59 44.67
CA LEU A 261 -0.84 4.75 44.57
C LEU A 261 -2.19 4.45 45.23
N SER A 262 -2.84 5.49 45.78
CA SER A 262 -4.21 5.32 46.28
C SER A 262 -5.15 4.92 45.15
N GLU A 263 -6.22 4.20 45.48
CA GLU A 263 -7.24 3.78 44.49
C GLU A 263 -7.75 4.97 43.68
N THR A 264 -7.96 6.11 44.33
CA THR A 264 -8.35 7.34 43.63
C THR A 264 -7.31 7.84 42.64
N GLN A 265 -6.04 7.85 43.01
CA GLN A 265 -4.97 8.26 42.09
C GLN A 265 -4.88 7.31 40.90
N GLN A 266 -5.08 6.01 41.13
CA GLN A 266 -5.13 5.03 40.06
C GLN A 266 -6.30 5.31 39.10
N THR A 267 -7.50 5.60 39.62
CA THR A 267 -8.66 5.94 38.78
C THR A 267 -8.42 7.18 37.92
N VAL A 268 -7.89 8.26 38.51
CA VAL A 268 -7.55 9.48 37.77
C VAL A 268 -6.55 9.18 36.66
N ILE A 269 -5.48 8.42 36.95
CA ILE A 269 -4.45 8.10 35.96
C ILE A 269 -5.01 7.19 34.86
N ARG A 270 -5.81 6.16 35.19
CA ARG A 270 -6.42 5.27 34.20
C ARG A 270 -7.33 6.04 33.23
N CYS A 271 -8.24 6.86 33.76
CA CYS A 271 -9.13 7.67 32.92
C CYS A 271 -8.33 8.68 32.07
N THR A 272 -7.31 9.32 32.65
CA THR A 272 -6.45 10.25 31.92
C THR A 272 -5.68 9.53 30.80
N ASN A 273 -5.15 8.34 31.06
CA ASN A 273 -4.44 7.54 30.06
C ASN A 273 -5.37 7.07 28.94
N ALA A 274 -6.60 6.68 29.28
CA ALA A 274 -7.62 6.31 28.30
C ALA A 274 -7.93 7.49 27.36
N CYS A 275 -8.16 8.69 27.91
CA CYS A 275 -8.36 9.89 27.10
C CYS A 275 -7.12 10.20 26.25
N ALA A 276 -5.91 10.14 26.82
CA ALA A 276 -4.68 10.42 26.08
C ALA A 276 -4.46 9.42 24.94
N GLN A 277 -4.75 8.13 25.17
CA GLN A 277 -4.69 7.09 24.15
C GLN A 277 -5.67 7.37 23.02
N LEU A 278 -6.91 7.74 23.35
CA LEU A 278 -7.93 8.10 22.36
C LEU A 278 -7.47 9.28 21.49
N PHE A 279 -6.95 10.36 22.06
CA PHE A 279 -6.43 11.49 21.29
C PHE A 279 -5.29 11.09 20.35
N ARG A 280 -4.32 10.30 20.82
CA ARG A 280 -3.21 9.85 19.97
C ARG A 280 -3.66 8.92 18.86
N SER A 281 -4.51 7.95 19.16
CA SER A 281 -4.93 6.95 18.18
C SER A 281 -5.80 7.55 17.09
N THR A 282 -6.76 8.42 17.47
CA THR A 282 -7.64 9.13 16.52
C THR A 282 -6.86 10.18 15.73
N ALA A 283 -5.86 10.84 16.30
CA ALA A 283 -4.96 11.73 15.55
C ALA A 283 -4.12 10.94 14.53
N LEU A 284 -3.65 9.73 14.90
CA LEU A 284 -2.90 8.86 14.01
C LEU A 284 -3.79 8.40 12.83
N SER A 285 -4.99 7.88 13.10
CA SER A 285 -5.93 7.45 12.05
C SER A 285 -6.30 8.61 11.12
N GLU A 286 -6.62 9.78 11.66
CA GLU A 286 -6.90 10.99 10.88
C GLU A 286 -5.70 11.46 10.06
N SER A 287 -4.48 11.37 10.59
CA SER A 287 -3.28 11.69 9.82
C SER A 287 -3.14 10.76 8.61
N THR A 288 -3.48 9.48 8.75
CA THR A 288 -3.38 8.49 7.67
C THR A 288 -4.46 8.70 6.62
N ARG A 289 -5.70 9.03 7.02
CA ARG A 289 -6.78 9.40 6.11
C ARG A 289 -6.40 10.62 5.28
N LYS A 290 -6.01 11.72 5.94
CA LYS A 290 -5.59 12.96 5.26
C LYS A 290 -4.39 12.76 4.34
N PHE A 291 -3.43 11.91 4.73
CA PHE A 291 -2.33 11.56 3.84
C PHE A 291 -2.79 10.79 2.60
N SER A 292 -3.71 9.83 2.78
CA SER A 292 -4.24 9.02 1.69
C SER A 292 -5.05 9.85 0.67
N GLU A 293 -5.70 10.94 1.12
CA GLU A 293 -6.44 11.89 0.27
C GLU A 293 -5.54 12.78 -0.59
N ILE A 294 -4.26 12.98 -0.20
CA ILE A 294 -3.31 13.75 -1.01
C ILE A 294 -3.16 13.05 -2.36
N ALA A 295 -3.18 13.83 -3.45
CA ALA A 295 -3.10 13.31 -4.80
C ALA A 295 -1.94 12.28 -4.96
N ALA A 296 -2.28 11.09 -5.46
CA ALA A 296 -1.31 10.06 -5.80
C ALA A 296 -0.71 10.31 -7.19
N PRO A 297 0.55 9.93 -7.44
CA PRO A 297 1.11 9.91 -8.79
C PRO A 297 0.27 8.98 -9.67
N LYS A 298 -0.26 9.51 -10.78
CA LYS A 298 -1.08 8.71 -11.69
C LYS A 298 -0.16 7.82 -12.53
N ASN A 299 -0.60 6.57 -12.73
CA ASN A 299 -0.12 5.78 -13.85
C ASN A 299 -0.33 6.59 -15.14
N ASN A 300 0.76 6.97 -15.79
CA ASN A 300 0.73 7.44 -17.18
C ASN A 300 0.38 6.26 -18.12
N THR A 301 -0.77 5.62 -17.91
CA THR A 301 -1.48 5.00 -19.02
C THR A 301 -2.09 6.14 -19.80
N ALA A 302 -1.26 6.77 -20.63
CA ALA A 302 -1.71 7.72 -21.62
C ALA A 302 -2.81 7.04 -22.45
N ALA A 303 -4.06 7.35 -22.15
CA ALA A 303 -5.12 7.24 -23.14
C ALA A 303 -4.70 8.16 -24.27
N PHE A 304 -4.18 7.58 -25.35
CA PHE A 304 -3.73 8.25 -26.55
C PHE A 304 -4.93 8.82 -27.31
N ASN A 305 -5.70 9.71 -26.69
CA ASN A 305 -6.66 10.56 -27.38
C ASN A 305 -5.88 11.65 -28.09
N SER A 306 -5.35 11.27 -29.25
CA SER A 306 -4.73 12.18 -30.22
C SER A 306 -5.76 13.10 -30.83
N THR A 307 -6.18 14.11 -30.08
CA THR A 307 -6.65 15.35 -30.68
C THR A 307 -5.48 16.31 -30.68
N ARG A 308 -4.51 16.09 -31.57
CA ARG A 308 -3.50 17.11 -31.90
C ARG A 308 -4.20 18.21 -32.69
N THR A 309 -4.84 19.14 -31.97
CA THR A 309 -5.20 20.43 -32.55
C THR A 309 -4.00 21.34 -32.43
N HIS A 310 -3.66 22.01 -33.54
CA HIS A 310 -2.67 23.08 -33.65
C HIS A 310 -3.04 24.31 -32.80
N ALA A 311 -3.20 24.16 -31.48
CA ALA A 311 -3.54 25.24 -30.56
C ALA A 311 -2.30 26.00 -30.03
N ALA A 312 -1.10 25.67 -30.50
CA ALA A 312 0.15 26.27 -30.02
C ALA A 312 0.45 27.67 -30.58
N ILE A 313 -0.41 28.26 -31.42
CA ILE A 313 -0.11 29.55 -32.09
C ILE A 313 -1.03 30.70 -31.62
N SER A 314 -2.04 30.46 -30.79
CA SER A 314 -3.02 31.51 -30.42
C SER A 314 -3.28 31.71 -28.94
N ALA A 315 -2.47 31.11 -28.06
CA ALA A 315 -2.51 31.43 -26.64
C ALA A 315 -1.46 32.49 -26.32
N VAL A 316 -1.91 33.67 -25.86
CA VAL A 316 -1.10 34.52 -24.98
C VAL A 316 -0.48 33.61 -23.91
N PRO A 317 0.82 33.71 -23.57
CA PRO A 317 1.48 32.83 -22.62
C PRO A 317 1.07 33.19 -21.18
N GLY A 318 -0.21 32.98 -20.86
CA GLY A 318 -0.68 32.76 -19.51
C GLY A 318 -0.64 31.26 -19.29
N GLN A 319 0.49 30.74 -18.83
CA GLN A 319 0.54 29.41 -18.25
C GLN A 319 -0.52 29.41 -17.16
N LYS A 320 -1.60 28.62 -17.31
CA LYS A 320 -2.54 28.39 -16.21
C LYS A 320 -1.68 27.91 -15.06
N THR A 321 -1.49 28.76 -14.05
CA THR A 321 -0.99 28.35 -12.74
C THR A 321 -1.91 27.22 -12.34
N ILE A 322 -1.39 26.00 -12.33
CA ILE A 322 -2.12 24.85 -11.81
C ILE A 322 -2.27 25.16 -10.33
N SER A 323 -3.43 25.73 -9.95
CA SER A 323 -3.91 25.62 -8.58
C SER A 323 -4.28 24.16 -8.40
N GLY A 324 -3.50 23.44 -7.61
CA GLY A 324 -3.78 22.04 -7.30
C GLY A 324 -2.57 21.38 -6.66
N VAL A 325 -2.76 20.88 -5.45
CA VAL A 325 -1.85 19.97 -4.76
C VAL A 325 -1.29 18.96 -5.77
N LEU A 326 0.02 19.02 -6.01
CA LEU A 326 0.71 18.05 -6.86
C LEU A 326 0.84 16.71 -6.13
N PRO A 327 1.04 15.61 -6.87
CA PRO A 327 1.46 14.36 -6.27
C PRO A 327 2.70 14.52 -5.38
N VAL A 328 2.71 13.77 -4.28
CA VAL A 328 3.84 13.74 -3.33
C VAL A 328 5.08 13.20 -4.05
N ASN A 329 6.23 13.87 -3.88
CA ASN A 329 7.48 13.45 -4.52
C ASN A 329 8.17 12.27 -3.80
N TYR A 330 9.14 11.64 -4.46
CA TYR A 330 9.83 10.44 -3.96
C TYR A 330 10.48 10.64 -2.58
N ASP A 331 11.15 11.77 -2.37
CA ASP A 331 11.84 12.07 -1.10
C ASP A 331 10.85 12.32 0.03
N GLN A 332 9.74 13.01 -0.26
CA GLN A 332 8.64 13.23 0.67
C GLN A 332 7.98 11.90 1.04
N LEU A 333 7.65 11.03 0.07
CA LEU A 333 7.10 9.70 0.35
C LEU A 333 8.06 8.85 1.19
N THR A 334 9.36 8.90 0.91
CA THR A 334 10.38 8.20 1.70
C THR A 334 10.45 8.71 3.13
N ARG A 335 10.37 10.04 3.33
CA ARG A 335 10.30 10.65 4.67
C ARG A 335 9.05 10.20 5.40
N GLN A 336 7.90 10.30 4.74
CA GLN A 336 6.59 9.92 5.30
C GLN A 336 6.59 8.45 5.72
N ARG A 337 7.17 7.55 4.92
CA ARG A 337 7.36 6.13 5.27
C ARG A 337 8.13 5.95 6.58
N THR A 338 9.27 6.62 6.72
CA THR A 338 10.10 6.52 7.93
C THR A 338 9.35 7.07 9.14
N THR A 339 8.79 8.28 9.01
CA THR A 339 8.05 8.92 10.10
C THR A 339 6.84 8.08 10.55
N TYR A 340 6.05 7.52 9.62
CA TYR A 340 4.96 6.62 10.00
C TYR A 340 5.46 5.35 10.67
N SER A 341 6.55 4.74 10.17
CA SER A 341 7.10 3.53 10.79
C SER A 341 7.50 3.78 12.25
N ASP A 342 8.20 4.89 12.51
CA ASP A 342 8.61 5.26 13.87
C ASP A 342 7.39 5.54 14.77
N LEU A 343 6.36 6.20 14.25
CA LEU A 343 5.12 6.48 14.99
C LEU A 343 4.32 5.21 15.31
N PHE A 344 4.18 4.29 14.37
CA PHE A 344 3.51 3.01 14.61
C PHE A 344 4.26 2.16 15.62
N ASP A 345 5.60 2.15 15.56
CA ASP A 345 6.42 1.44 16.56
C ASP A 345 6.28 2.10 17.95
N GLN A 346 6.19 3.43 18.01
CA GLN A 346 5.96 4.18 19.26
C GLN A 346 4.58 3.92 19.86
N GLU A 347 3.52 4.01 19.06
CA GLU A 347 2.15 3.74 19.54
C GLU A 347 1.95 2.26 19.84
N GLY A 348 2.52 1.35 19.05
CA GLY A 348 2.46 -0.09 19.32
C GLY A 348 3.06 -0.47 20.68
N ALA A 349 4.02 0.30 21.20
CA ALA A 349 4.55 0.11 22.55
C ALA A 349 3.68 0.71 23.68
N ARG A 350 2.71 1.56 23.33
CA ARG A 350 1.81 2.28 24.26
C ARG A 350 0.41 1.69 24.32
N VAL A 351 -0.05 1.05 23.25
CA VAL A 351 -1.38 0.44 23.17
C VAL A 351 -1.55 -0.64 24.23
N VAL A 352 -2.72 -0.64 24.85
CA VAL A 352 -3.20 -1.68 25.76
C VAL A 352 -4.34 -2.41 25.04
N GLY A 353 -4.37 -3.74 25.15
CA GLY A 353 -5.39 -4.59 24.52
C GLY A 353 -4.94 -5.23 23.19
N ASP A 354 -5.22 -6.52 23.05
CA ASP A 354 -4.82 -7.31 21.88
C ASP A 354 -5.55 -6.88 20.59
N SER A 355 -6.84 -6.56 20.69
CA SER A 355 -7.64 -6.11 19.54
C SER A 355 -7.17 -4.76 19.01
N ALA A 356 -6.91 -3.81 19.90
CA ALA A 356 -6.42 -2.48 19.54
C ALA A 356 -5.03 -2.55 18.91
N TYR A 357 -4.17 -3.44 19.42
CA TYR A 357 -2.85 -3.68 18.84
C TYR A 357 -2.93 -4.28 17.43
N LEU A 358 -3.78 -5.28 17.22
CA LEU A 358 -3.99 -5.89 15.90
C LEU A 358 -4.55 -4.89 14.89
N ALA A 359 -5.55 -4.10 15.28
CA ALA A 359 -6.12 -3.07 14.42
C ALA A 359 -5.09 -1.98 14.05
N LEU A 360 -4.21 -1.61 14.99
CA LEU A 360 -3.09 -0.70 14.72
C LEU A 360 -2.09 -1.29 13.72
N GLU A 361 -1.76 -2.57 13.82
CA GLU A 361 -0.84 -3.24 12.90
C GLU A 361 -1.47 -3.41 11.50
N ASP A 362 -2.77 -3.66 11.41
CA ASP A 362 -3.50 -3.67 10.14
C ASP A 362 -3.48 -2.29 9.47
N LEU A 363 -3.69 -1.21 10.25
CA LEU A 363 -3.56 0.17 9.77
C LEU A 363 -2.13 0.48 9.31
N ARG A 364 -1.11 0.06 10.07
CA ARG A 364 0.31 0.18 9.69
C ARG A 364 0.56 -0.47 8.32
N GLN A 365 0.06 -1.69 8.13
CA GLN A 365 0.24 -2.42 6.87
C GLN A 365 -0.45 -1.70 5.71
N ALA A 366 -1.69 -1.23 5.89
CA ALA A 366 -2.43 -0.50 4.86
C ALA A 366 -1.66 0.78 4.42
N VAL A 367 -1.17 1.57 5.38
CA VAL A 367 -0.43 2.81 5.10
C VAL A 367 0.91 2.54 4.40
N LEU A 368 1.66 1.54 4.86
CA LEU A 368 2.95 1.21 4.24
C LEU A 368 2.77 0.63 2.83
N LEU A 369 1.68 -0.10 2.57
CA LEU A 369 1.31 -0.57 1.24
C LEU A 369 0.91 0.59 0.32
N ASP A 370 0.13 1.57 0.81
CA ASP A 370 -0.21 2.78 0.06
C ASP A 370 1.04 3.60 -0.31
N ILE A 371 1.93 3.84 0.65
CA ILE A 371 3.18 4.56 0.38
C ILE A 371 4.07 3.79 -0.61
N ARG A 372 4.12 2.45 -0.49
CA ARG A 372 4.88 1.59 -1.42
C ARG A 372 4.33 1.69 -2.84
N ASP A 373 3.01 1.65 -3.01
CA ASP A 373 2.36 1.78 -4.32
C ASP A 373 2.66 3.14 -4.94
N ARG A 374 2.51 4.22 -4.17
CA ARG A 374 2.90 5.59 -4.61
C ARG A 374 4.37 5.66 -5.00
N LEU A 375 5.28 5.06 -4.22
CA LEU A 375 6.71 5.04 -4.53
C LEU A 375 7.04 4.27 -5.83
N GLN A 376 6.27 3.26 -6.20
CA GLN A 376 6.45 2.54 -7.48
C GLN A 376 6.05 3.42 -8.67
N HIS A 377 5.12 4.33 -8.46
CA HIS A 377 4.59 5.22 -9.48
C HIS A 377 5.22 6.61 -9.49
N THR A 378 6.19 6.87 -8.61
CA THR A 378 6.89 8.17 -8.52
C THR A 378 8.28 8.08 -9.11
N ASP A 379 8.57 8.94 -10.08
CA ASP A 379 9.91 9.11 -10.62
C ASP A 379 10.86 9.64 -9.55
N LYS A 380 12.13 9.19 -9.57
CA LYS A 380 13.13 9.67 -8.61
C LYS A 380 13.53 11.09 -8.96
N MET A 381 13.67 11.96 -7.95
CA MET A 381 14.12 13.33 -8.20
C MET A 381 15.61 13.36 -8.52
N ILE A 382 15.97 14.05 -9.59
CA ILE A 382 17.34 14.39 -9.96
C ILE A 382 17.50 15.91 -10.06
N THR A 383 18.70 16.39 -9.76
CA THR A 383 19.04 17.81 -9.93
C THR A 383 19.62 18.02 -11.32
N ARG A 384 19.04 18.94 -12.08
CA ARG A 384 19.56 19.40 -13.38
C ARG A 384 19.77 20.92 -13.32
N THR A 385 20.77 21.43 -14.04
CA THR A 385 21.06 22.87 -14.10
C THR A 385 20.86 23.36 -15.54
N PRO A 386 19.96 24.32 -15.81
CA PRO A 386 19.82 24.95 -17.11
C PRO A 386 21.09 25.71 -17.50
N GLY A 387 21.45 25.71 -18.79
CA GLY A 387 22.62 26.44 -19.29
C GLY A 387 22.45 27.96 -19.34
N ASP A 388 21.21 28.44 -19.45
CA ASP A 388 20.84 29.86 -19.45
C ASP A 388 19.38 30.02 -18.97
N THR A 389 18.92 31.25 -18.79
CA THR A 389 17.54 31.56 -18.39
C THR A 389 16.57 31.14 -19.48
N THR A 390 15.93 29.99 -19.29
CA THR A 390 15.15 29.31 -20.32
C THR A 390 13.70 29.11 -19.84
N PRO A 391 12.68 29.22 -20.70
CA PRO A 391 11.30 28.93 -20.31
C PRO A 391 11.13 27.47 -19.88
N ALA A 392 10.32 27.22 -18.85
CA ALA A 392 10.09 25.87 -18.31
C ALA A 392 9.53 24.89 -19.34
N VAL A 393 8.72 25.37 -20.30
CA VAL A 393 8.16 24.57 -21.39
C VAL A 393 9.26 24.08 -22.35
N VAL A 394 10.29 24.90 -22.59
CA VAL A 394 11.42 24.54 -23.45
C VAL A 394 12.30 23.53 -22.72
N LEU A 395 12.61 23.76 -21.44
CA LEU A 395 13.33 22.79 -20.62
C LEU A 395 12.61 21.44 -20.55
N ALA A 396 11.28 21.44 -20.43
CA ALA A 396 10.49 20.21 -20.42
C ALA A 396 10.54 19.47 -21.76
N SER A 397 10.46 20.19 -22.88
CA SER A 397 10.63 19.60 -24.21
C SER A 397 12.04 19.03 -24.40
N ASP A 398 13.08 19.71 -23.93
CA ASP A 398 14.47 19.28 -24.10
C ASP A 398 14.83 18.09 -23.20
N TRP A 399 14.28 18.05 -21.99
CA TRP A 399 14.64 17.07 -20.96
C TRP A 399 13.78 15.82 -20.90
N TYR A 400 12.55 15.89 -21.41
CA TYR A 400 11.55 14.83 -21.32
C TYR A 400 10.87 14.50 -22.64
N ASP A 401 11.20 15.22 -23.72
CA ASP A 401 10.46 15.17 -25.00
C ASP A 401 8.95 15.44 -24.82
N ASP A 402 8.58 16.15 -23.75
CA ASP A 402 7.19 16.46 -23.38
C ASP A 402 7.07 17.87 -22.79
N ALA A 403 6.62 18.80 -23.63
CA ALA A 403 6.38 20.19 -23.26
C ALA A 403 5.29 20.38 -22.17
N SER A 404 4.41 19.39 -21.96
CA SER A 404 3.35 19.47 -20.95
C SER A 404 3.88 19.40 -19.52
N ARG A 405 5.09 18.85 -19.31
CA ARG A 405 5.76 18.77 -18.01
C ARG A 405 6.37 20.10 -17.54
N GLY A 406 6.25 21.19 -18.32
CA GLY A 406 6.76 22.50 -17.91
C GLY A 406 6.13 23.04 -16.62
N ALA A 407 4.86 22.73 -16.35
CA ALA A 407 4.20 23.11 -15.11
C ALA A 407 4.72 22.33 -13.88
N GLU A 408 5.15 21.09 -14.08
CA GLU A 408 5.77 20.24 -13.06
C GLU A 408 7.09 20.86 -12.58
N ILE A 409 7.95 21.29 -13.52
CA ILE A 409 9.24 21.94 -13.22
C ILE A 409 9.04 23.21 -12.39
N VAL A 410 8.08 24.05 -12.76
CA VAL A 410 7.77 25.31 -12.05
C VAL A 410 7.34 25.03 -10.62
N ALA A 411 6.42 24.08 -10.45
CA ALA A 411 5.84 23.78 -9.15
C ALA A 411 6.81 23.05 -8.22
N LEU A 412 7.66 22.16 -8.74
CA LEU A 412 8.71 21.47 -7.97
C LEU A 412 9.76 22.42 -7.37
N ASN A 413 10.01 23.54 -8.03
CA ASN A 413 11.08 24.48 -7.68
C ASN A 413 10.57 25.84 -7.18
N ASN A 414 9.25 25.98 -7.01
CA ASN A 414 8.60 27.23 -6.62
C ASN A 414 9.04 28.44 -7.49
N ILE A 415 9.13 28.23 -8.81
CA ILE A 415 9.63 29.25 -9.73
C ILE A 415 8.58 30.36 -9.89
N PRO A 416 8.92 31.64 -9.62
CA PRO A 416 7.94 32.73 -9.64
C PRO A 416 7.33 32.98 -11.02
N HIS A 417 8.13 32.83 -12.08
CA HIS A 417 7.67 33.07 -13.44
C HIS A 417 8.08 31.92 -14.37
N PRO A 418 7.13 31.18 -14.95
CA PRO A 418 7.43 30.01 -15.78
C PRO A 418 8.29 30.27 -17.02
N GLY A 419 8.21 31.48 -17.57
CA GLY A 419 9.04 31.92 -18.70
C GLY A 419 10.50 32.23 -18.35
N PHE A 420 10.85 32.31 -17.06
CA PHE A 420 12.17 32.70 -16.58
C PHE A 420 12.64 31.71 -15.51
N VAL A 421 13.07 30.52 -15.94
CA VAL A 421 13.73 29.56 -15.05
C VAL A 421 15.21 29.95 -14.94
N PRO A 422 15.73 30.26 -13.75
CA PRO A 422 17.12 30.68 -13.58
C PRO A 422 18.10 29.53 -13.89
N PRO A 423 19.34 29.83 -14.31
CA PRO A 423 20.40 28.84 -14.54
C PRO A 423 21.02 28.36 -13.20
N GLU A 424 20.17 27.98 -12.26
CA GLU A 424 20.54 27.42 -10.96
C GLU A 424 20.18 25.94 -10.91
N PRO A 425 20.76 25.15 -9.99
CA PRO A 425 20.38 23.75 -9.82
C PRO A 425 18.89 23.64 -9.45
N ILE A 426 18.11 23.03 -10.34
CA ILE A 426 16.68 22.78 -10.15
C ILE A 426 16.37 21.30 -10.06
N ARG A 427 15.35 20.98 -9.28
CA ARG A 427 14.83 19.62 -9.05
C ARG A 427 13.89 19.22 -10.17
N THR A 428 14.10 18.03 -10.70
CA THR A 428 13.42 17.50 -11.87
C THR A 428 13.18 16.01 -11.67
N ALA A 429 12.09 15.44 -12.16
CA ALA A 429 11.88 14.00 -12.14
C ALA A 429 12.93 13.29 -13.03
N SER A 430 13.35 12.08 -12.67
CA SER A 430 14.11 11.19 -13.54
C SER A 430 13.24 10.71 -14.69
N GLU A 431 13.82 10.51 -15.87
CA GLU A 431 13.13 9.84 -16.99
C GLU A 431 12.71 8.41 -16.67
#